data_AF-A0A7S4DCJ5-F1
#
_entry.id   AF-A0A7S4DCJ5-F1
#
_cell.length_a   1.000
_cell.length_b   1.000
_cell.length_c   1.000
_cell.angle_alpha   90.00
_cell.angle_beta   90.00
_cell.angle_gamma   90.00
#
_symmetry.space_group_name_H-M   'P 1'
#
loop_
_entity.id
_entity.type
_entity.pdbx_description
1 polymer ?
#
loop_
_entity_poly.entity_id
_entity_poly.type
_entity_poly.pdbx_seq_one_letter_code
_entity_poly.pdbx_strand_id
1 'polypeptide(L)'
;MKALEDQLEAEKKNAESAVGAAKDGMLAKQAELEERLQKQMLENEKLSQRQERELMERSLLDEALLKLLPLVHEANLISQELNKGMTFAIKLISKAVRVSALTGEEEMKTEIVVMVTHAEADKSQSIWNHEKFTNRIYIMREMYQQWSENNGLLQGTDFQEEDRDPFFDPPEDQNIGVARFQLEAVRYLLDIDEASQLIDYKGSNQGELLVQIVPVDDGDEDVADLEDISEMMGRSLTLSIVLRAARGLPQNVVQKYKSAFVKFDFFLTDTPFSTPHFPLSTINPSIDHTITVDQVVTPEFIEYVSSAALTLELWASVDDTSNHSRETERNSNTDFDSLEEMDSQSKIADLVAEIERLKRENTSLKTELKAAYQQVETLSTFATPRTRMKINDAQKIDSAYNHP
;
A
#
# COMPACT_ATOMS: atom_id res chain seq x y z
N MET A 1 -31.04 -74.14 -21.11
CA MET A 1 -31.66 -72.90 -21.62
C MET A 1 -31.73 -71.87 -20.50
N LYS A 2 -32.61 -72.03 -19.49
CA LYS A 2 -32.79 -71.06 -18.40
C LYS A 2 -31.51 -70.67 -17.62
N ALA A 3 -30.70 -71.65 -17.20
CA ALA A 3 -29.45 -71.37 -16.49
C ALA A 3 -28.38 -70.64 -17.34
N LEU A 4 -28.47 -70.74 -18.67
CA LEU A 4 -27.56 -70.07 -19.61
C LEU A 4 -28.02 -68.62 -19.87
N GLU A 5 -29.34 -68.38 -19.89
CA GLU A 5 -29.94 -67.05 -19.89
C GLU A 5 -29.62 -66.29 -18.61
N ASP A 6 -29.77 -66.92 -17.44
CA ASP A 6 -29.47 -66.30 -16.14
C ASP A 6 -27.98 -65.91 -16.02
N GLN A 7 -27.07 -66.72 -16.58
CA GLN A 7 -25.64 -66.38 -16.65
C GLN A 7 -25.36 -65.21 -17.59
N LEU A 8 -25.97 -65.19 -18.78
CA LEU A 8 -25.81 -64.11 -19.75
C LEU A 8 -26.32 -62.76 -19.20
N GLU A 9 -27.43 -62.80 -18.46
CA GLU A 9 -28.04 -61.60 -17.88
C GLU A 9 -27.24 -61.07 -16.68
N ALA A 10 -26.67 -61.96 -15.86
CA ALA A 10 -25.74 -61.59 -14.79
C ALA A 10 -24.44 -60.99 -15.35
N GLU A 11 -23.89 -61.56 -16.42
CA GLU A 11 -22.69 -61.05 -17.08
C GLU A 11 -22.94 -59.69 -17.74
N LYS A 12 -24.08 -59.51 -18.39
CA LYS A 12 -24.51 -58.23 -18.96
C LYS A 12 -24.69 -57.15 -17.89
N LYS A 13 -25.31 -57.49 -16.74
CA LYS A 13 -25.47 -56.58 -15.61
C LYS A 13 -24.12 -56.17 -14.98
N ASN A 14 -23.18 -57.11 -14.87
CA ASN A 14 -21.82 -56.81 -14.42
C ASN A 14 -21.07 -55.91 -15.41
N ALA A 15 -21.20 -56.17 -16.72
CA ALA A 15 -20.60 -55.33 -17.75
C ALA A 15 -21.19 -53.90 -17.74
N GLU A 16 -22.51 -53.76 -17.60
CA GLU A 16 -23.17 -52.46 -17.47
C GLU A 16 -22.73 -51.71 -16.21
N SER A 17 -22.58 -52.40 -15.08
CA SER A 17 -22.06 -51.81 -13.83
C SER A 17 -20.60 -51.38 -13.95
N ALA A 18 -19.75 -52.17 -14.62
CA ALA A 18 -18.34 -51.84 -14.84
C ALA A 18 -18.18 -50.63 -15.78
N VAL A 19 -19.01 -50.54 -16.82
CA VAL A 19 -19.05 -49.39 -17.73
C VAL A 19 -19.60 -48.14 -17.03
N GLY A 20 -20.60 -48.27 -16.16
CA GLY A 20 -21.11 -47.19 -15.32
C GLY A 20 -20.03 -46.62 -14.39
N ALA A 21 -19.36 -47.49 -13.64
CA ALA A 21 -18.28 -47.08 -12.74
C ALA A 21 -17.08 -46.44 -13.50
N ALA A 22 -16.73 -46.97 -14.68
CA ALA A 22 -15.69 -46.37 -15.51
C ALA A 22 -16.08 -45.00 -16.06
N LYS A 23 -17.36 -44.81 -16.44
CA LYS A 23 -17.90 -43.52 -16.90
C LYS A 23 -17.93 -42.48 -15.78
N ASP A 24 -18.36 -42.87 -14.59
CA ASP A 24 -18.41 -41.99 -13.42
C ASP A 24 -17.00 -41.58 -12.97
N GLY A 25 -16.04 -42.50 -12.98
CA GLY A 25 -14.63 -42.20 -12.72
C GLY A 25 -14.01 -41.26 -13.77
N MET A 26 -14.42 -41.39 -15.03
CA MET A 26 -13.97 -40.48 -16.11
C MET A 26 -14.56 -39.07 -15.94
N LEU A 27 -15.84 -38.95 -15.57
CA LEU A 27 -16.51 -37.67 -15.31
C LEU A 27 -15.92 -36.95 -14.09
N ALA A 28 -15.66 -37.67 -13.01
CA ALA A 28 -15.00 -37.11 -11.82
C ALA A 28 -13.60 -36.58 -12.16
N LYS A 29 -12.83 -37.35 -12.95
CA LYS A 29 -11.50 -36.92 -13.40
C LYS A 29 -11.53 -35.74 -14.37
N GLN A 30 -12.57 -35.65 -15.20
CA GLN A 30 -12.79 -34.50 -16.07
C GLN A 30 -13.11 -33.24 -15.25
N ALA A 31 -14.00 -33.34 -14.25
CA ALA A 31 -14.34 -32.21 -13.38
C ALA A 31 -13.13 -31.70 -12.58
N GLU A 32 -12.30 -32.60 -12.04
CA GLU A 32 -11.06 -32.23 -11.32
C GLU A 32 -10.07 -31.49 -12.25
N LEU A 33 -9.92 -31.95 -13.49
CA LEU A 33 -9.06 -31.30 -14.49
C LEU A 33 -9.60 -29.91 -14.87
N GLU A 34 -10.91 -29.76 -15.02
CA GLU A 34 -11.57 -28.48 -15.33
C GLU A 34 -11.40 -27.49 -14.16
N GLU A 35 -11.60 -27.92 -12.91
CA GLU A 35 -11.37 -27.08 -11.73
C GLU A 35 -9.91 -26.62 -11.62
N ARG A 36 -8.96 -27.54 -11.86
CA ARG A 36 -7.53 -27.22 -11.86
C ARG A 36 -7.17 -26.24 -12.97
N LEU A 37 -7.74 -26.40 -14.16
CA LEU A 37 -7.54 -25.48 -15.27
C LEU A 37 -8.10 -24.09 -14.94
N GLN A 38 -9.31 -24.01 -14.36
CA GLN A 38 -9.91 -22.73 -13.93
C GLN A 38 -9.04 -22.02 -12.88
N LYS A 39 -8.54 -22.75 -11.87
CA LYS A 39 -7.61 -22.20 -10.87
C LYS A 39 -6.33 -21.64 -11.52
N GLN A 40 -5.75 -22.38 -12.46
CA GLN A 40 -4.56 -21.93 -13.20
C GLN A 40 -4.84 -20.71 -14.09
N MET A 41 -6.02 -20.63 -14.72
CA MET A 41 -6.40 -19.47 -15.52
C MET A 41 -6.54 -18.22 -14.65
N LEU A 42 -7.21 -18.34 -13.50
CA LEU A 42 -7.35 -17.23 -12.55
C LEU A 42 -6.00 -16.76 -11.99
N GLU A 43 -5.12 -17.70 -11.66
CA GLU A 43 -3.77 -17.39 -11.18
C GLU A 43 -2.93 -16.70 -12.26
N ASN A 44 -2.96 -17.19 -13.49
CA ASN A 44 -2.29 -16.54 -14.63
C ASN A 44 -2.86 -15.15 -14.94
N GLU A 45 -4.17 -14.97 -14.84
CA GLU A 45 -4.80 -13.67 -15.04
C GLU A 45 -4.34 -12.68 -13.97
N LYS A 46 -4.35 -13.08 -12.69
CA LYS A 46 -3.81 -12.26 -11.59
C LYS A 46 -2.34 -11.91 -11.80
N LEU A 47 -1.53 -12.88 -12.23
CA LEU A 47 -0.11 -12.66 -12.51
C LEU A 47 0.08 -11.67 -13.68
N SER A 48 -0.70 -11.82 -14.76
CA SER A 48 -0.66 -10.92 -15.91
C SER A 48 -1.06 -9.50 -15.54
N GLN A 49 -2.13 -9.33 -14.74
CA GLN A 49 -2.55 -8.01 -14.25
C GLN A 49 -1.49 -7.37 -13.34
N ARG A 50 -0.80 -8.16 -12.51
CA ARG A 50 0.32 -7.67 -11.70
C ARG A 50 1.47 -7.21 -12.58
N GLN A 51 1.86 -7.99 -13.59
CA GLN A 51 2.92 -7.62 -14.54
C GLN A 51 2.58 -6.34 -15.31
N GLU A 52 1.33 -6.18 -15.76
CA GLU A 52 0.89 -4.98 -16.47
C GLU A 52 0.95 -3.74 -15.57
N ARG A 53 0.52 -3.87 -14.30
CA ARG A 53 0.66 -2.78 -13.32
C ARG A 53 2.12 -2.41 -13.06
N GLU A 54 3.00 -3.39 -12.84
CA GLU A 54 4.43 -3.15 -12.62
C GLU A 54 5.09 -2.47 -13.85
N LEU A 55 4.71 -2.88 -15.06
CA LEU A 55 5.17 -2.25 -16.30
C LEU A 55 4.67 -0.80 -16.42
N MET A 56 3.41 -0.55 -16.08
CA MET A 56 2.83 0.79 -16.09
C MET A 56 3.52 1.70 -15.07
N GLU A 57 3.70 1.24 -13.84
CA GLU A 57 4.41 1.99 -12.78
C GLU A 57 5.84 2.33 -13.22
N ARG A 58 6.55 1.34 -13.79
CA ARG A 58 7.89 1.56 -14.32
C ARG A 58 7.92 2.58 -15.45
N SER A 59 6.95 2.53 -16.37
CA SER A 59 6.85 3.51 -17.46
C SER A 59 6.63 4.93 -16.92
N LEU A 60 5.80 5.09 -15.88
CA LEU A 60 5.57 6.39 -15.24
C LEU A 60 6.83 6.90 -14.53
N LEU A 61 7.57 6.02 -13.86
CA LEU A 61 8.86 6.35 -13.25
C LEU A 61 9.88 6.80 -14.30
N ASP A 62 9.99 6.07 -15.42
CA ASP A 62 10.90 6.43 -16.50
C ASP A 62 10.58 7.81 -17.10
N GLU A 63 9.29 8.13 -17.31
CA GLU A 63 8.85 9.44 -17.79
C GLU A 63 9.23 10.55 -16.79
N ALA A 64 8.99 10.32 -15.49
CA ALA A 64 9.33 11.29 -14.45
C ALA A 64 10.86 11.50 -14.33
N LEU A 65 11.66 10.44 -14.48
CA LEU A 65 13.13 10.53 -14.49
C LEU A 65 13.64 11.36 -15.68
N LEU A 66 13.09 11.14 -16.87
CA LEU A 66 13.47 11.92 -18.06
C LEU A 66 13.21 13.42 -17.89
N LYS A 67 12.15 13.80 -17.16
CA LYS A 67 11.83 15.20 -16.84
C LYS A 67 12.74 15.74 -15.73
N LEU A 68 13.04 14.94 -14.71
CA LEU A 68 13.77 15.38 -13.52
C LEU A 68 15.29 15.47 -13.73
N LEU A 69 15.87 14.57 -14.52
CA LEU A 69 17.31 14.55 -14.84
C LEU A 69 17.87 15.89 -15.31
N PRO A 70 17.30 16.57 -16.34
CA PRO A 70 17.81 17.87 -16.78
C PRO A 70 17.65 18.95 -15.70
N LEU A 71 16.57 18.92 -14.90
CA LEU A 71 16.36 19.88 -13.82
C LEU A 71 17.39 19.73 -12.70
N VAL A 72 17.75 18.49 -12.35
CA VAL A 72 18.80 18.20 -11.36
C VAL A 72 20.17 18.63 -11.90
N HIS A 73 20.44 18.44 -13.19
CA HIS A 73 21.65 18.96 -13.80
C HIS A 73 21.72 20.48 -13.72
N GLU A 74 20.62 21.16 -14.07
CA GLU A 74 20.49 22.62 -13.99
C GLU A 74 20.66 23.14 -12.56
N ALA A 75 20.01 22.53 -11.57
CA ALA A 75 20.15 22.88 -10.16
C ALA A 75 21.62 22.84 -9.69
N ASN A 76 22.35 21.81 -10.10
CA ASN A 76 23.78 21.68 -9.79
C ASN A 76 24.63 22.77 -10.46
N LEU A 77 24.33 23.13 -11.71
CA LEU A 77 25.02 24.23 -12.41
C LEU A 77 24.77 25.56 -11.71
N ILE A 78 23.50 25.86 -11.37
CA ILE A 78 23.16 27.09 -10.63
C ILE A 78 23.86 27.11 -9.28
N SER A 79 23.86 25.99 -8.53
CA SER A 79 24.55 25.90 -7.24
C SER A 79 26.05 26.17 -7.36
N GLN A 80 26.67 25.68 -8.45
CA GLN A 80 28.09 25.88 -8.72
C GLN A 80 28.41 27.33 -9.07
N GLU A 81 27.63 27.97 -9.96
CA GLU A 81 27.84 29.37 -10.37
C GLU A 81 27.60 30.35 -9.20
N LEU A 82 26.58 30.08 -8.38
CA LEU A 82 26.27 30.89 -7.19
C LEU A 82 27.15 30.54 -5.97
N ASN A 83 28.07 29.58 -6.10
CA ASN A 83 28.94 29.09 -5.04
C ASN A 83 28.20 28.71 -3.74
N LYS A 84 27.07 28.02 -3.87
CA LYS A 84 26.22 27.60 -2.74
C LYS A 84 26.69 26.32 -2.04
N GLY A 85 27.60 25.57 -2.66
CA GLY A 85 28.16 24.36 -2.08
C GLY A 85 27.15 23.22 -1.87
N MET A 86 26.10 23.14 -2.70
CA MET A 86 25.09 22.08 -2.64
C MET A 86 25.12 21.21 -3.88
N THR A 87 24.81 19.94 -3.71
CA THR A 87 24.72 18.98 -4.81
C THR A 87 23.42 18.20 -4.75
N PHE A 88 22.80 18.00 -5.91
CA PHE A 88 21.51 17.36 -6.09
C PHE A 88 21.69 16.07 -6.87
N ALA A 89 21.13 14.97 -6.36
CA ALA A 89 21.20 13.66 -7.01
C ALA A 89 19.83 12.94 -6.93
N ILE A 90 19.40 12.35 -8.03
CA ILE A 90 18.16 11.56 -8.05
C ILE A 90 18.39 10.23 -7.34
N LYS A 91 17.42 9.82 -6.51
CA LYS A 91 17.38 8.51 -5.86
C LYS A 91 15.97 7.93 -5.99
N LEU A 92 15.92 6.61 -6.12
CA LEU A 92 14.70 5.82 -6.01
C LEU A 92 14.65 5.26 -4.60
N ILE A 93 13.56 5.51 -3.89
CA ILE A 93 13.30 4.94 -2.56
C ILE A 93 12.09 4.03 -2.63
N SER A 94 12.14 2.93 -1.90
CA SER A 94 11.00 2.03 -1.77
C SER A 94 10.30 2.34 -0.46
N LYS A 95 9.01 2.65 -0.53
CA LYS A 95 8.15 2.93 0.62
C LYS A 95 7.08 1.86 0.70
N ALA A 96 6.89 1.29 1.89
CA ALA A 96 5.75 0.42 2.14
C ALA A 96 4.48 1.28 2.18
N VAL A 97 3.51 0.93 1.33
CA VAL A 97 2.19 1.57 1.27
C VAL A 97 1.16 0.50 1.59
N ARG A 98 0.26 0.79 2.53
CA ARG A 98 -0.86 -0.10 2.82
C ARG A 98 -1.81 -0.12 1.62
N VAL A 99 -2.01 -1.29 1.03
CA VAL A 99 -2.93 -1.52 -0.10
C VAL A 99 -4.28 -2.02 0.39
N SER A 100 -4.30 -2.68 1.54
CA SER A 100 -5.52 -3.17 2.17
C SER A 100 -5.56 -2.76 3.63
N ALA A 101 -6.53 -1.91 3.97
CA ALA A 101 -6.77 -1.56 5.37
C ALA A 101 -7.39 -2.71 6.18
N LEU A 102 -7.93 -3.74 5.51
CA LEU A 102 -8.57 -4.90 6.12
C LEU A 102 -7.56 -6.01 6.42
N THR A 103 -6.71 -6.35 5.45
CA THR A 103 -5.72 -7.44 5.59
C THR A 103 -4.35 -6.94 6.03
N GLY A 104 -4.16 -5.62 6.11
CA GLY A 104 -2.86 -5.01 6.41
C GLY A 104 -1.79 -5.26 5.35
N GLU A 105 -2.18 -5.69 4.14
CA GLU A 105 -1.25 -5.94 3.05
C GLU A 105 -0.51 -4.65 2.66
N GLU A 106 0.81 -4.70 2.77
CA GLU A 106 1.72 -3.64 2.34
C GLU A 106 2.29 -3.98 0.96
N GLU A 107 2.27 -3.03 0.04
CA GLU A 107 2.98 -3.08 -1.23
C GLU A 107 4.13 -2.09 -1.21
N MET A 108 5.26 -2.51 -1.76
CA MET A 108 6.44 -1.68 -1.88
C MET A 108 6.28 -0.78 -3.10
N LYS A 109 5.96 0.48 -2.88
CA LYS A 109 5.89 1.49 -3.93
C LYS A 109 7.25 2.15 -4.12
N THR A 110 7.68 2.33 -5.37
CA THR A 110 8.92 3.05 -5.65
C THR A 110 8.63 4.53 -5.90
N GLU A 111 9.30 5.42 -5.17
CA GLU A 111 9.16 6.87 -5.29
C GLU A 111 10.48 7.52 -5.71
N ILE A 112 10.39 8.56 -6.54
CA ILE A 112 11.53 9.35 -6.99
C ILE A 112 11.73 10.51 -6.01
N VAL A 113 12.93 10.63 -5.48
CA VAL A 113 13.33 11.74 -4.60
C VAL A 113 14.65 12.36 -5.04
N VAL A 114 14.89 13.60 -4.62
CA VAL A 114 16.15 14.30 -4.83
C VAL A 114 16.91 14.36 -3.51
N MET A 115 18.07 13.72 -3.48
CA MET A 115 19.01 13.79 -2.38
C MET A 115 19.84 15.06 -2.51
N VAL A 116 19.84 15.88 -1.47
CA VAL A 116 20.60 17.13 -1.37
C VAL A 116 21.74 16.93 -0.40
N THR A 117 22.97 17.20 -0.85
CA THR A 117 24.18 17.10 -0.02
C THR A 117 24.88 18.44 0.05
N HIS A 118 25.13 18.90 1.29
CA HIS A 118 25.84 20.15 1.57
C HIS A 118 27.33 19.86 1.75
N ALA A 119 28.18 20.63 1.07
CA ALA A 119 29.64 20.42 1.10
C ALA A 119 30.29 20.83 2.43
N GLU A 120 29.73 21.83 3.12
CA GLU A 120 30.35 22.45 4.31
C GLU A 120 29.80 21.95 5.65
N ALA A 121 28.55 21.50 5.70
CA ALA A 121 27.87 21.08 6.93
C ALA A 121 27.90 19.55 7.08
N ASP A 122 29.00 18.98 7.59
CA ASP A 122 29.13 17.57 8.02
C ASP A 122 28.53 16.49 7.08
N LYS A 123 28.46 16.78 5.77
CA LYS A 123 27.72 16.00 4.76
C LYS A 123 26.27 15.69 5.16
N SER A 124 25.57 16.63 5.78
CA SER A 124 24.14 16.49 6.05
C SER A 124 23.41 16.24 4.73
N GLN A 125 22.68 15.12 4.67
CA GLN A 125 21.87 14.76 3.53
C GLN A 125 20.40 15.04 3.85
N SER A 126 19.74 15.78 2.96
CA SER A 126 18.29 15.98 3.00
C SER A 126 17.64 15.28 1.81
N ILE A 127 16.39 14.89 1.97
CA ILE A 127 15.59 14.26 0.90
C ILE A 127 14.48 15.22 0.56
N TRP A 128 14.40 15.62 -0.71
CA TRP A 128 13.29 16.40 -1.23
C TRP A 128 12.43 15.51 -2.12
N ASN A 129 11.11 15.57 -1.90
CA ASN A 129 10.18 14.95 -2.81
C ASN A 129 10.18 15.69 -4.17
N HIS A 130 9.55 15.07 -5.17
CA HIS A 130 9.50 15.62 -6.52
C HIS A 130 8.93 17.04 -6.57
N GLU A 131 7.87 17.32 -5.81
CA GLU A 131 7.19 18.61 -5.79
C GLU A 131 8.05 19.72 -5.17
N LYS A 132 8.63 19.46 -3.99
CA LYS A 132 9.52 20.40 -3.27
C LYS A 132 10.72 20.78 -4.14
N PHE A 133 11.35 19.80 -4.79
CA PHE A 133 12.46 20.09 -5.70
C PHE A 133 12.01 20.88 -6.94
N THR A 134 10.89 20.49 -7.54
CA THR A 134 10.35 21.17 -8.73
C THR A 134 10.02 22.63 -8.44
N ASN A 135 9.42 22.92 -7.28
CA ASN A 135 9.18 24.28 -6.83
C ASN A 135 10.50 25.04 -6.64
N ARG A 136 11.45 24.47 -5.88
CA ARG A 136 12.73 25.14 -5.60
C ARG A 136 13.58 25.43 -6.84
N ILE A 137 13.60 24.57 -7.86
CA ILE A 137 14.37 24.86 -9.09
C ILE A 137 13.81 26.07 -9.84
N TYR A 138 12.50 26.36 -9.77
CA TYR A 138 11.96 27.60 -10.33
C TYR A 138 12.49 28.84 -9.60
N ILE A 139 12.55 28.79 -8.27
CA ILE A 139 13.09 29.88 -7.46
C ILE A 139 14.61 30.02 -7.69
N MET A 140 15.35 28.91 -7.82
CA MET A 140 16.78 28.92 -8.17
C MET A 140 17.05 29.63 -9.51
N ARG A 141 16.17 29.44 -10.51
CA ARG A 141 16.28 30.13 -11.81
C ARG A 141 16.11 31.64 -11.67
N GLU A 142 15.11 32.07 -10.88
CA GLU A 142 14.87 33.49 -10.61
C GLU A 142 16.04 34.12 -9.87
N MET A 143 16.57 33.43 -8.86
CA MET A 143 17.76 33.84 -8.13
C MET A 143 18.98 33.98 -9.06
N TYR A 144 19.20 32.99 -9.93
CA TYR A 144 20.29 33.04 -10.90
C TYR A 144 20.14 34.19 -11.89
N GLN A 145 18.92 34.46 -12.36
CA GLN A 145 18.64 35.59 -13.25
C GLN A 145 18.97 36.92 -12.56
N GLN A 146 18.46 37.16 -11.35
CA GLN A 146 18.72 38.40 -10.62
C GLN A 146 20.22 38.57 -10.31
N TRP A 147 20.91 37.49 -9.92
CA TRP A 147 22.37 37.49 -9.74
C TRP A 147 23.11 37.87 -11.03
N SER A 148 22.72 37.29 -12.17
CA SER A 148 23.35 37.56 -13.46
C SER A 148 23.08 39.00 -13.94
N GLU A 149 21.88 39.53 -13.73
CA GLU A 149 21.51 40.90 -14.09
C GLU A 149 22.20 41.95 -13.21
N ASN A 150 22.49 41.60 -11.95
CA ASN A 150 23.12 42.47 -10.97
C ASN A 150 24.64 42.22 -10.83
N ASN A 151 25.32 41.92 -11.95
CA ASN A 151 26.78 41.77 -12.03
C ASN A 151 27.38 40.75 -11.03
N GLY A 152 26.64 39.70 -10.71
CA GLY A 152 27.09 38.64 -9.80
C GLY A 152 26.87 38.95 -8.31
N LEU A 153 26.01 39.92 -7.98
CA LEU A 153 25.68 40.29 -6.60
C LEU A 153 24.20 40.03 -6.31
N LEU A 154 23.92 39.41 -5.16
CA LEU A 154 22.56 39.25 -4.63
C LEU A 154 22.14 40.40 -3.71
N GLN A 155 23.06 41.33 -3.43
CA GLN A 155 22.74 42.50 -2.60
C GLN A 155 21.80 43.44 -3.35
N GLY A 156 20.72 43.86 -2.67
CA GLY A 156 19.68 44.71 -3.25
C GLY A 156 18.63 43.97 -4.07
N THR A 157 18.66 42.63 -4.07
CA THR A 157 17.66 41.79 -4.75
C THR A 157 16.72 41.12 -3.74
N ASP A 158 15.71 40.41 -4.25
CA ASP A 158 14.77 39.66 -3.42
C ASP A 158 15.40 38.44 -2.72
N PHE A 159 16.66 38.13 -3.03
CA PHE A 159 17.40 36.98 -2.48
C PHE A 159 18.55 37.42 -1.56
N GLN A 160 18.51 38.66 -1.08
CA GLN A 160 19.49 39.15 -0.11
C GLN A 160 19.31 38.49 1.27
N GLU A 161 18.08 38.16 1.63
CA GLU A 161 17.72 37.55 2.91
C GLU A 161 17.77 36.01 2.80
N GLU A 162 18.22 35.34 3.88
CA GLU A 162 18.45 33.88 3.89
C GLU A 162 17.14 33.07 3.85
N ASP A 163 16.04 33.63 4.36
CA ASP A 163 14.70 33.03 4.33
C ASP A 163 14.13 32.92 2.91
N ARG A 164 14.63 33.73 1.98
CA ARG A 164 14.27 33.68 0.55
C ARG A 164 15.25 32.88 -0.29
N ASP A 165 16.29 32.31 0.31
CA ASP A 165 17.29 31.50 -0.40
C ASP A 165 16.71 30.10 -0.76
N PRO A 166 16.55 29.75 -2.05
CA PRO A 166 16.04 28.44 -2.46
C PRO A 166 16.99 27.28 -2.15
N PHE A 167 18.24 27.57 -1.78
CA PHE A 167 19.20 26.59 -1.31
C PHE A 167 19.09 26.35 0.21
N PHE A 168 18.47 27.28 0.95
CA PHE A 168 18.23 27.07 2.37
C PHE A 168 17.08 26.08 2.58
N ASP A 169 17.37 24.98 3.27
CA ASP A 169 16.38 23.99 3.68
C ASP A 169 16.18 24.10 5.20
N PRO A 170 15.09 24.75 5.66
CA PRO A 170 14.80 24.77 7.07
C PRO A 170 14.66 23.32 7.56
N PRO A 171 15.17 23.00 8.76
CA PRO A 171 15.05 21.66 9.27
C PRO A 171 13.56 21.35 9.48
N GLU A 172 13.10 20.26 8.87
CA GLU A 172 11.75 19.72 8.97
C GLU A 172 11.78 18.42 9.77
N ASP A 173 10.61 17.97 10.21
CA ASP A 173 10.47 16.68 10.86
C ASP A 173 10.98 15.55 9.97
N GLN A 174 11.78 14.67 10.57
CA GLN A 174 12.44 13.58 9.88
C GLN A 174 11.99 12.23 10.42
N ASN A 175 11.48 11.39 9.54
CA ASN A 175 11.25 9.99 9.87
C ASN A 175 12.59 9.30 10.17
N ILE A 176 12.73 8.79 11.40
CA ILE A 176 13.90 8.04 11.84
C ILE A 176 13.82 6.62 11.30
N GLY A 177 12.64 6.01 11.40
CA GLY A 177 12.40 4.67 10.88
C GLY A 177 11.03 4.15 11.29
N VAL A 178 10.73 2.96 10.77
CA VAL A 178 9.47 2.27 10.95
C VAL A 178 9.71 0.97 11.72
N ALA A 179 8.97 0.79 12.81
CA ALA A 179 8.94 -0.42 13.62
C ALA A 179 7.63 -1.19 13.36
N ARG A 180 7.69 -2.53 13.33
CA ARG A 180 6.54 -3.41 13.04
C ARG A 180 6.32 -4.41 14.16
N PHE A 181 5.07 -4.57 14.59
CA PHE A 181 4.65 -5.48 15.65
C PHE A 181 3.53 -6.38 15.15
N GLN A 182 3.75 -7.70 15.13
CA GLN A 182 2.77 -8.65 14.63
C GLN A 182 1.58 -8.74 15.61
N LEU A 183 0.35 -8.62 15.10
CA LEU A 183 -0.84 -8.58 15.95
C LEU A 183 -1.44 -9.94 16.28
N GLU A 184 -0.84 -11.04 15.79
CA GLU A 184 -1.41 -12.40 15.91
C GLU A 184 -1.69 -12.79 17.38
N ALA A 185 -0.88 -12.34 18.33
CA ALA A 185 -1.10 -12.62 19.75
C ALA A 185 -2.40 -11.98 20.29
N VAL A 186 -2.78 -10.80 19.78
CA VAL A 186 -4.01 -10.07 20.16
C VAL A 186 -5.25 -10.87 19.81
N ARG A 187 -5.21 -11.70 18.75
CA ARG A 187 -6.33 -12.59 18.42
C ARG A 187 -6.68 -13.53 19.57
N TYR A 188 -5.69 -14.01 20.30
CA TYR A 188 -5.85 -14.90 21.44
C TYR A 188 -5.86 -14.13 22.77
N LEU A 189 -6.11 -12.82 22.71
CA LEU A 189 -6.15 -11.92 23.86
C LEU A 189 -4.85 -11.94 24.69
N LEU A 190 -3.71 -12.22 24.03
CA LEU A 190 -2.40 -12.23 24.66
C LEU A 190 -1.72 -10.87 24.51
N ASP A 191 -1.02 -10.47 25.57
CA ASP A 191 -0.16 -9.29 25.56
C ASP A 191 1.01 -9.46 24.60
N ILE A 192 1.32 -8.39 23.87
CA ILE A 192 2.56 -8.26 23.10
C ILE A 192 3.48 -7.36 23.91
N ASP A 193 4.66 -7.85 24.27
CA ASP A 193 5.70 -7.10 24.97
C ASP A 193 7.03 -7.31 24.24
N GLU A 194 7.32 -6.43 23.27
CA GLU A 194 8.42 -6.65 22.33
C GLU A 194 9.19 -5.37 22.01
N ALA A 195 10.42 -5.56 21.53
CA ALA A 195 11.24 -4.52 20.94
C ALA A 195 11.38 -4.78 19.43
N SER A 196 11.00 -3.82 18.61
CA SER A 196 11.07 -3.93 17.15
C SER A 196 12.07 -2.93 16.57
N GLN A 197 12.81 -3.34 15.54
CA GLN A 197 13.84 -2.49 14.92
C GLN A 197 13.19 -1.35 14.12
N LEU A 198 13.77 -0.16 14.25
CA LEU A 198 13.43 1.00 13.44
C LEU A 198 14.19 0.94 12.14
N ILE A 199 13.50 0.59 11.05
CA ILE A 199 14.12 0.48 9.73
C ILE A 199 13.87 1.76 8.94
N ASP A 200 14.92 2.39 8.45
CA ASP A 200 14.81 3.56 7.59
C ASP A 200 14.48 3.19 6.13
N TYR A 201 14.29 4.21 5.29
CA TYR A 201 14.04 4.05 3.86
C TYR A 201 15.19 3.38 3.07
N LYS A 202 16.39 3.25 3.67
CA LYS A 202 17.53 2.54 3.08
C LYS A 202 17.58 1.08 3.53
N GLY A 203 16.65 0.62 4.36
CA GLY A 203 16.68 -0.70 4.98
C GLY A 203 17.72 -0.81 6.10
N SER A 204 18.25 0.31 6.60
CA SER A 204 19.23 0.34 7.68
C SER A 204 18.52 0.45 9.02
N ASN A 205 19.04 -0.28 10.01
CA ASN A 205 18.55 -0.22 11.39
C ASN A 205 19.03 1.09 12.05
N GLN A 206 18.07 1.88 12.54
CA GLN A 206 18.27 3.17 13.22
C GLN A 206 17.96 3.10 14.73
N GLY A 207 17.80 1.90 15.30
CA GLY A 207 17.51 1.69 16.71
C GLY A 207 16.37 0.71 16.92
N GLU A 208 15.82 0.68 18.13
CA GLU A 208 14.72 -0.19 18.53
C GLU A 208 13.64 0.63 19.22
N LEU A 209 12.37 0.29 18.97
CA LEU A 209 11.21 0.83 19.66
C LEU A 209 10.62 -0.26 20.56
N LEU A 210 10.40 0.07 21.83
CA LEU A 210 9.83 -0.83 22.84
C LEU A 210 8.36 -0.50 23.04
N VAL A 211 7.49 -1.44 22.68
CA VAL A 211 6.04 -1.30 22.74
C VAL A 211 5.46 -2.44 23.55
N GLN A 212 4.38 -2.16 24.27
CA GLN A 212 3.48 -3.16 24.79
C GLN A 212 2.10 -2.96 24.16
N ILE A 213 1.43 -4.04 23.75
CA ILE A 213 0.04 -4.00 23.27
C ILE A 213 -0.75 -4.94 24.16
N VAL A 214 -1.73 -4.40 24.87
CA VAL A 214 -2.52 -5.12 25.88
C VAL A 214 -4.00 -5.03 25.52
N PRO A 215 -4.69 -6.15 25.28
CA PRO A 215 -6.15 -6.20 25.25
C PRO A 215 -6.69 -5.89 26.65
N VAL A 216 -7.52 -4.85 26.77
CA VAL A 216 -8.08 -4.37 28.04
C VAL A 216 -9.56 -4.72 28.10
N ASP A 217 -9.95 -5.26 29.26
CA ASP A 217 -11.34 -5.52 29.65
C ASP A 217 -12.00 -4.22 30.14
N ASP A 218 -13.11 -3.83 29.50
CA ASP A 218 -13.94 -2.69 29.88
C ASP A 218 -14.96 -3.03 30.99
N GLY A 219 -14.96 -4.27 31.51
CA GLY A 219 -15.54 -4.64 32.79
C GLY A 219 -16.94 -5.26 32.74
N ASP A 220 -17.45 -5.59 31.55
CA ASP A 220 -18.77 -6.21 31.39
C ASP A 220 -18.73 -7.76 31.31
N GLU A 221 -17.58 -8.38 30.96
CA GLU A 221 -17.30 -9.82 31.04
C GLU A 221 -15.79 -10.03 31.17
N ASP A 222 -15.33 -10.95 32.04
CA ASP A 222 -13.90 -11.24 32.22
C ASP A 222 -13.26 -11.65 30.88
N VAL A 223 -12.63 -10.71 30.17
CA VAL A 223 -11.90 -10.97 28.92
C VAL A 223 -10.78 -11.99 29.15
N ALA A 224 -10.35 -12.16 30.41
CA ALA A 224 -9.42 -13.17 30.87
C ALA A 224 -9.90 -14.63 30.69
N ASP A 225 -11.21 -14.88 30.57
CA ASP A 225 -11.77 -16.22 30.38
C ASP A 225 -11.95 -16.58 28.89
N LEU A 226 -11.75 -15.63 27.98
CA LEU A 226 -11.88 -15.83 26.54
C LEU A 226 -10.56 -16.31 25.93
N GLU A 227 -10.62 -17.29 25.03
CA GLU A 227 -9.42 -17.82 24.35
C GLU A 227 -9.20 -17.18 22.97
N ASP A 228 -10.26 -16.66 22.35
CA ASP A 228 -10.22 -16.08 21.02
C ASP A 228 -11.16 -14.85 20.93
N ILE A 229 -10.66 -13.76 20.37
CA ILE A 229 -11.41 -12.51 20.14
C ILE A 229 -12.71 -12.74 19.32
N SER A 230 -12.82 -13.84 18.58
CA SER A 230 -14.07 -14.23 17.89
C SER A 230 -15.25 -14.42 18.82
N GLU A 231 -15.01 -14.72 20.09
CA GLU A 231 -16.05 -14.81 21.11
C GLU A 231 -16.62 -13.43 21.48
N MET A 232 -15.88 -12.36 21.16
CA MET A 232 -16.28 -10.97 21.34
C MET A 232 -16.95 -10.37 20.09
N MET A 233 -17.34 -11.18 19.10
CA MET A 233 -17.97 -10.71 17.86
C MET A 233 -19.14 -9.74 18.10
N GLY A 234 -19.04 -8.54 17.51
CA GLY A 234 -20.02 -7.46 17.65
C GLY A 234 -19.91 -6.63 18.94
N ARG A 235 -18.97 -6.96 19.84
CA ARG A 235 -18.66 -6.20 21.05
C ARG A 235 -17.45 -5.29 20.83
N SER A 236 -17.21 -4.37 21.75
CA SER A 236 -16.02 -3.52 21.74
C SER A 236 -14.85 -4.24 22.41
N LEU A 237 -13.65 -4.12 21.84
CA LEU A 237 -12.39 -4.47 22.49
C LEU A 237 -11.55 -3.20 22.60
N THR A 238 -11.06 -2.90 23.80
CA THR A 238 -10.09 -1.83 24.01
C THR A 238 -8.67 -2.40 23.91
N LEU A 239 -7.83 -1.79 23.08
CA LEU A 239 -6.39 -2.09 23.04
C LEU A 239 -5.60 -0.95 23.64
N SER A 240 -4.75 -1.25 24.62
CA SER A 240 -3.80 -0.32 25.21
C SER A 240 -2.42 -0.50 24.55
N ILE A 241 -1.99 0.51 23.80
CA ILE A 241 -0.69 0.56 23.13
C ILE A 241 0.24 1.44 23.98
N VAL A 242 1.13 0.79 24.73
CA VAL A 242 2.09 1.44 25.64
C VAL A 242 3.44 1.59 24.94
N LEU A 243 3.79 2.83 24.59
CA LEU A 243 5.07 3.22 24.04
C LEU A 243 6.04 3.50 25.19
N ARG A 244 6.98 2.59 25.44
CA ARG A 244 7.88 2.67 26.61
C ARG A 244 9.12 3.49 26.33
N ALA A 245 9.92 3.10 25.34
CA ALA A 245 11.18 3.77 25.05
C ALA A 245 11.64 3.51 23.60
N ALA A 246 12.53 4.36 23.11
CA ALA A 246 13.38 4.04 21.96
C ALA A 246 14.83 3.81 22.44
N ARG A 247 15.58 2.98 21.72
CA ARG A 247 16.97 2.64 22.06
C ARG A 247 17.87 2.66 20.85
N GLY A 248 19.14 3.02 21.06
CA GLY A 248 20.17 2.98 20.02
C GLY A 248 19.93 3.94 18.85
N LEU A 249 19.25 5.06 19.09
CA LEU A 249 18.98 6.06 18.04
C LEU A 249 20.28 6.69 17.51
N PRO A 250 20.30 7.17 16.26
CA PRO A 250 21.52 7.68 15.64
C PRO A 250 21.94 8.99 16.29
N GLN A 251 23.21 9.11 16.67
CA GLN A 251 23.73 10.26 17.41
C GLN A 251 23.56 11.58 16.64
N ASN A 252 23.66 11.55 15.32
CA ASN A 252 23.43 12.71 14.44
C ASN A 252 21.98 13.21 14.50
N VAL A 253 21.00 12.32 14.68
CA VAL A 253 19.59 12.71 14.82
C VAL A 253 19.37 13.39 16.17
N VAL A 254 19.89 12.81 17.25
CA VAL A 254 19.79 13.36 18.62
C VAL A 254 20.48 14.73 18.73
N GLN A 255 21.54 14.98 17.97
CA GLN A 255 22.20 16.29 17.94
C GLN A 255 21.46 17.35 17.12
N LYS A 256 20.69 16.92 16.11
CA LYS A 256 20.02 17.81 15.14
C LYS A 256 18.62 18.22 15.59
N TYR A 257 17.88 17.32 16.22
CA TYR A 257 16.47 17.50 16.59
C TYR A 257 16.28 17.60 18.10
N LYS A 258 15.22 18.30 18.51
CA LYS A 258 14.98 18.59 19.93
C LYS A 258 14.00 17.61 20.57
N SER A 259 13.03 17.17 19.80
CA SER A 259 11.99 16.26 20.24
C SER A 259 11.76 15.13 19.23
N ALA A 260 10.95 14.16 19.62
CA ALA A 260 10.48 13.11 18.74
C ALA A 260 9.04 12.74 19.11
N PHE A 261 8.32 12.11 18.19
CA PHE A 261 6.97 11.61 18.40
C PHE A 261 6.77 10.32 17.59
N VAL A 262 5.78 9.52 17.97
CA VAL A 262 5.42 8.29 17.26
C VAL A 262 4.06 8.47 16.61
N LYS A 263 3.95 8.10 15.34
CA LYS A 263 2.73 8.15 14.54
C LYS A 263 2.38 6.77 14.01
N PHE A 264 1.11 6.40 13.99
CA PHE A 264 0.65 5.15 13.37
C PHE A 264 -0.80 5.21 12.93
N ASP A 265 -1.14 4.38 11.94
CA ASP A 265 -2.50 4.10 11.52
C ASP A 265 -2.97 2.79 12.14
N PHE A 266 -4.15 2.80 12.74
CA PHE A 266 -4.80 1.61 13.27
C PHE A 266 -6.06 1.29 12.46
N PHE A 267 -6.34 -0.02 12.32
CA PHE A 267 -7.48 -0.62 11.62
C PHE A 267 -8.65 0.34 11.29
N LEU A 268 -8.86 0.60 10.00
CA LEU A 268 -9.95 1.43 9.44
C LEU A 268 -10.20 2.79 10.12
N THR A 269 -9.25 3.31 10.90
CA THR A 269 -9.38 4.62 11.54
C THR A 269 -9.03 5.71 10.54
N ASP A 270 -9.91 6.70 10.37
CA ASP A 270 -9.71 7.80 9.40
C ASP A 270 -8.54 8.71 9.79
N THR A 271 -8.30 8.86 11.11
CA THR A 271 -7.27 9.74 11.66
C THR A 271 -6.10 8.96 12.23
N PRO A 272 -4.86 9.23 11.80
CA PRO A 272 -3.68 8.61 12.40
C PRO A 272 -3.55 9.00 13.87
N PHE A 273 -3.09 8.05 14.68
CA PHE A 273 -2.71 8.32 16.07
C PHE A 273 -1.32 8.94 16.11
N SER A 274 -1.10 9.87 17.04
CA SER A 274 0.20 10.46 17.30
C SER A 274 0.40 10.65 18.80
N THR A 275 1.61 10.36 19.28
CA THR A 275 1.99 10.76 20.64
C THR A 275 2.23 12.27 20.72
N PRO A 276 2.15 12.86 21.92
CA PRO A 276 2.83 14.12 22.18
C PRO A 276 4.33 14.02 21.88
N HIS A 277 4.94 15.16 21.61
CA HIS A 277 6.39 15.24 21.45
C HIS A 277 7.09 14.96 22.78
N PHE A 278 8.08 14.06 22.76
CA PHE A 278 8.94 13.76 23.89
C PHE A 278 10.38 14.25 23.63
N PRO A 279 11.17 14.58 24.67
CA PRO A 279 12.52 15.11 24.50
C PRO A 279 13.46 14.10 23.85
N LEU A 280 14.19 14.53 22.82
CA LEU A 280 15.21 13.72 22.15
C LEU A 280 16.61 14.11 22.66
N SER A 281 16.84 13.96 23.97
CA SER A 281 18.10 14.39 24.63
C SER A 281 19.20 13.32 24.64
N THR A 282 18.86 12.07 24.30
CA THR A 282 19.75 10.92 24.35
C THR A 282 19.41 9.92 23.25
N ILE A 283 20.33 9.01 22.95
CA ILE A 283 20.11 7.90 22.01
C ILE A 283 19.14 6.83 22.55
N ASN A 284 18.76 6.90 23.83
CA ASN A 284 17.81 5.99 24.47
C ASN A 284 16.68 6.77 25.18
N PRO A 285 15.82 7.52 24.47
CA PRO A 285 14.79 8.33 25.10
C PRO A 285 13.66 7.46 25.69
N SER A 286 13.17 7.84 26.87
CA SER A 286 11.93 7.32 27.45
C SER A 286 10.73 8.03 26.81
N ILE A 287 9.71 7.25 26.43
CA ILE A 287 8.47 7.75 25.83
C ILE A 287 7.36 7.72 26.88
N ASP A 288 7.21 6.59 27.58
CA ASP A 288 6.25 6.33 28.65
C ASP A 288 4.85 6.92 28.39
N HIS A 289 4.32 6.64 27.20
CA HIS A 289 3.02 7.13 26.75
C HIS A 289 2.08 5.96 26.41
N THR A 290 0.79 6.13 26.63
CA THR A 290 -0.22 5.09 26.36
C THR A 290 -1.31 5.67 25.48
N ILE A 291 -1.61 4.97 24.38
CA ILE A 291 -2.73 5.27 23.50
C ILE A 291 -3.71 4.11 23.60
N THR A 292 -4.96 4.42 23.91
CA THR A 292 -6.06 3.45 23.95
C THR A 292 -6.87 3.55 22.68
N VAL A 293 -7.17 2.42 22.07
CA VAL A 293 -8.01 2.34 20.87
C VAL A 293 -9.16 1.38 21.14
N ASP A 294 -10.38 1.88 20.97
CA ASP A 294 -11.60 1.08 21.09
C ASP A 294 -12.03 0.60 19.70
N GLN A 295 -12.18 -0.71 19.54
CA GLN A 295 -12.54 -1.31 18.26
C GLN A 295 -13.66 -2.34 18.42
N VAL A 296 -14.74 -2.16 17.66
CA VAL A 296 -15.78 -3.18 17.55
C VAL A 296 -15.21 -4.39 16.80
N VAL A 297 -15.38 -5.58 17.38
CA VAL A 297 -14.90 -6.83 16.81
C VAL A 297 -15.79 -7.23 15.65
N THR A 298 -15.22 -7.19 14.45
CA THR A 298 -15.85 -7.64 13.20
C THR A 298 -15.03 -8.78 12.56
N PRO A 299 -15.57 -9.52 11.59
CA PRO A 299 -14.80 -10.54 10.86
C PRO A 299 -13.54 -9.96 10.21
N GLU A 300 -13.63 -8.72 9.72
CA GLU A 300 -12.50 -8.03 9.11
C GLU A 300 -11.45 -7.63 10.14
N PHE A 301 -11.87 -7.23 11.36
CA PHE A 301 -10.92 -6.93 12.43
C PHE A 301 -10.19 -8.19 12.90
N ILE A 302 -10.91 -9.31 12.99
CA ILE A 302 -10.35 -10.62 13.26
C ILE A 302 -9.27 -10.98 12.23
N GLU A 303 -9.55 -10.81 10.94
CA GLU A 303 -8.60 -11.07 9.87
C GLU A 303 -7.38 -10.14 9.96
N TYR A 304 -7.62 -8.85 10.26
CA TYR A 304 -6.57 -7.86 10.48
C TYR A 304 -5.61 -8.28 11.59
N VAL A 305 -6.10 -8.57 12.81
CA VAL A 305 -5.23 -8.98 13.92
C VAL A 305 -4.55 -10.33 13.66
N SER A 306 -5.15 -11.22 12.86
CA SER A 306 -4.57 -12.53 12.54
C SER A 306 -3.35 -12.45 11.61
N SER A 307 -3.29 -11.45 10.73
CA SER A 307 -2.34 -11.43 9.60
C SER A 307 -1.51 -10.15 9.50
N ALA A 308 -2.02 -9.02 9.98
CA ALA A 308 -1.36 -7.74 9.87
C ALA A 308 -0.34 -7.48 10.99
N ALA A 309 0.53 -6.51 10.71
CA ALA A 309 1.39 -5.91 11.72
C ALA A 309 0.98 -4.45 11.98
N LEU A 310 1.05 -4.04 13.24
CA LEU A 310 0.97 -2.63 13.60
C LEU A 310 2.30 -1.95 13.26
N THR A 311 2.20 -0.93 12.40
CA THR A 311 3.35 -0.19 11.87
C THR A 311 3.43 1.14 12.58
N LEU A 312 4.50 1.36 13.37
CA LEU A 312 4.74 2.59 14.12
C LEU A 312 5.93 3.35 13.52
N GLU A 313 5.70 4.61 13.19
CA GLU A 313 6.71 5.50 12.63
C GLU A 313 7.26 6.41 13.73
N LEU A 314 8.59 6.37 13.95
CA LEU A 314 9.26 7.30 14.85
C LEU A 314 9.76 8.51 14.06
N TRP A 315 9.33 9.70 14.45
CA TRP A 315 9.68 10.97 13.83
C TRP A 315 10.51 11.82 14.78
N ALA A 316 11.62 12.38 14.30
CA ALA A 316 12.38 13.41 14.98
C ALA A 316 11.86 14.78 14.56
N SER A 317 11.67 15.68 15.51
CA SER A 317 11.08 16.99 15.27
C SER A 317 11.97 18.14 15.70
N VAL A 318 11.89 19.22 14.93
CA VAL A 318 12.53 20.50 15.23
C VAL A 318 11.82 21.27 16.34
N ASP A 319 10.54 20.98 16.55
CA ASP A 319 9.74 21.61 17.58
C ASP A 319 10.18 21.18 18.97
N ASP A 320 10.03 22.11 19.91
CA ASP A 320 10.20 21.83 21.33
C ASP A 320 8.94 21.14 21.89
N THR A 321 9.12 20.37 22.95
CA THR A 321 8.03 19.70 23.68
C THR A 321 6.95 20.64 24.23
N SER A 322 7.19 21.96 24.22
CA SER A 322 6.25 23.00 24.67
C SER A 322 5.25 23.47 23.61
N ASN A 323 5.49 23.24 22.31
CA ASN A 323 4.69 23.86 21.24
C ASN A 323 3.33 23.17 20.99
N HIS A 324 3.16 21.91 21.41
CA HIS A 324 1.93 21.16 21.16
C HIS A 324 0.72 21.61 21.99
N SER A 325 0.91 22.48 23.00
CA SER A 325 -0.22 23.12 23.69
C SER A 325 -0.90 24.21 22.85
N ARG A 326 -0.33 24.62 21.70
CA ARG A 326 -0.90 25.66 20.82
C ARG A 326 -1.61 25.13 19.58
N GLU A 327 -1.27 23.94 19.09
CA GLU A 327 -1.93 23.37 17.91
C GLU A 327 -3.27 22.74 18.23
N THR A 328 -3.45 22.19 19.44
CA THR A 328 -4.75 21.67 19.88
C THR A 328 -5.77 22.78 20.15
N GLU A 329 -5.34 24.01 20.41
CA GLU A 329 -6.22 25.16 20.70
C GLU A 329 -6.51 26.04 19.47
N ARG A 330 -5.65 26.06 18.44
CA ARG A 330 -5.90 26.83 17.19
C ARG A 330 -7.04 26.29 16.33
N ASN A 331 -7.48 25.05 16.55
CA ASN A 331 -8.65 24.49 15.89
C ASN A 331 -10.01 24.98 16.46
N SER A 332 -10.01 25.95 17.37
CA SER A 332 -11.25 26.37 18.02
C SER A 332 -11.69 27.82 17.78
N ASN A 333 -10.93 28.71 17.13
CA ASN A 333 -11.42 30.04 16.75
C ASN A 333 -10.51 30.76 15.74
N THR A 334 -10.93 30.83 14.47
CA THR A 334 -10.77 32.04 13.64
C THR A 334 -11.76 32.01 12.46
N ASP A 335 -12.62 33.03 12.41
CA ASP A 335 -13.59 33.36 11.36
C ASP A 335 -12.94 33.72 10.00
N PHE A 336 -12.17 32.79 9.41
CA PHE A 336 -11.54 32.97 8.09
C PHE A 336 -11.93 31.88 7.07
N ASP A 337 -12.70 30.87 7.49
CA ASP A 337 -12.93 29.61 6.76
C ASP A 337 -14.17 29.60 5.83
N SER A 338 -14.99 30.65 5.85
CA SER A 338 -16.31 30.62 5.20
C SER A 338 -16.30 30.78 3.67
N LEU A 339 -15.16 31.07 3.05
CA LEU A 339 -15.02 31.21 1.59
C LEU A 339 -14.35 30.00 0.92
N GLU A 340 -13.46 29.27 1.62
CA GLU A 340 -12.81 28.06 1.09
C GLU A 340 -13.68 26.80 1.28
N GLU A 341 -14.52 26.76 2.32
CA GLU A 341 -15.50 25.67 2.50
C GLU A 341 -16.54 25.62 1.38
N MET A 342 -16.98 26.78 0.84
CA MET A 342 -17.98 26.83 -0.24
C MET A 342 -17.43 26.28 -1.57
N ASP A 343 -16.17 26.52 -1.90
CA ASP A 343 -15.54 26.01 -3.14
C ASP A 343 -15.20 24.52 -3.02
N SER A 344 -14.88 24.06 -1.82
CA SER A 344 -14.58 22.65 -1.53
C SER A 344 -15.85 21.79 -1.52
N GLN A 345 -16.96 22.27 -0.95
CA GLN A 345 -18.25 21.58 -0.98
C GLN A 345 -18.82 21.46 -2.40
N SER A 346 -18.60 22.47 -3.27
CA SER A 346 -18.98 22.38 -4.69
C SER A 346 -18.21 21.28 -5.42
N LYS A 347 -16.89 21.19 -5.23
CA LYS A 347 -16.06 20.14 -5.85
C LYS A 347 -16.43 18.75 -5.35
N ILE A 348 -16.74 18.61 -4.06
CA ILE A 348 -17.20 17.33 -3.48
C ILE A 348 -18.54 16.92 -4.09
N ALA A 349 -19.48 17.86 -4.27
CA ALA A 349 -20.77 17.56 -4.90
C ALA A 349 -20.62 17.11 -6.36
N ASP A 350 -19.71 17.74 -7.13
CA ASP A 350 -19.41 17.36 -8.50
C ASP A 350 -18.75 15.97 -8.59
N LEU A 351 -17.80 15.68 -7.69
CA LEU A 351 -17.16 14.35 -7.59
C LEU A 351 -18.17 13.26 -7.22
N VAL A 352 -19.08 13.52 -6.28
CA VAL A 352 -20.14 12.57 -5.89
C VAL A 352 -21.10 12.31 -7.05
N ALA A 353 -21.47 13.35 -7.81
CA ALA A 353 -22.32 13.20 -8.99
C ALA A 353 -21.64 12.36 -10.08
N GLU A 354 -20.33 12.53 -10.27
CA GLU A 354 -19.56 11.75 -11.25
C GLU A 354 -19.40 10.28 -10.82
N ILE A 355 -19.19 10.01 -9.52
CA ILE A 355 -19.16 8.65 -8.98
C ILE A 355 -20.50 7.94 -9.20
N GLU A 356 -21.62 8.62 -8.96
CA GLU A 356 -22.95 8.04 -9.20
C GLU A 356 -23.22 7.81 -10.69
N ARG A 357 -22.70 8.67 -11.58
CA ARG A 357 -22.76 8.47 -13.03
C ARG A 357 -21.97 7.22 -13.44
N LEU A 358 -20.73 7.09 -12.98
CA LEU A 358 -19.85 5.96 -13.26
C LEU A 358 -20.40 4.64 -12.69
N LYS A 359 -21.05 4.67 -11.52
CA LYS A 359 -21.74 3.49 -10.97
C LYS A 359 -22.87 3.02 -11.88
N ARG A 360 -23.70 3.93 -12.39
CA ARG A 360 -24.80 3.61 -13.31
C ARG A 360 -24.27 3.02 -14.62
N GLU A 361 -23.22 3.62 -15.17
CA GLU A 361 -22.56 3.11 -16.38
C GLU A 361 -21.98 1.71 -16.17
N ASN A 362 -21.30 1.48 -15.04
CA ASN A 362 -20.81 0.15 -14.67
C ASN A 362 -21.94 -0.87 -14.50
N THR A 363 -23.07 -0.49 -13.90
CA THR A 363 -24.22 -1.41 -13.82
C THR A 363 -24.77 -1.74 -15.20
N SER A 364 -24.86 -0.76 -16.10
CA SER A 364 -25.32 -0.96 -17.49
C SER A 364 -24.40 -1.91 -18.24
N LEU A 365 -23.07 -1.66 -18.19
CA LEU A 365 -22.06 -2.49 -18.82
C LEU A 365 -22.06 -3.92 -18.27
N LYS A 366 -22.27 -4.12 -16.96
CA LYS A 366 -22.43 -5.45 -16.36
C LYS A 366 -23.66 -6.19 -16.90
N THR A 367 -24.78 -5.50 -17.10
CA THR A 367 -25.97 -6.09 -17.74
C THR A 367 -25.74 -6.44 -19.21
N GLU A 368 -25.08 -5.56 -19.97
CA GLU A 368 -24.74 -5.83 -21.38
C GLU A 368 -23.78 -7.01 -21.51
N LEU A 369 -22.76 -7.07 -20.66
CA LEU A 369 -21.81 -8.17 -20.60
C LEU A 369 -22.52 -9.49 -20.29
N LYS A 370 -23.44 -9.50 -19.32
CA LYS A 370 -24.27 -10.67 -18.99
C LYS A 370 -25.16 -11.10 -20.16
N ALA A 371 -25.74 -10.15 -20.88
CA ALA A 371 -26.54 -10.43 -22.07
C ALA A 371 -25.70 -11.00 -23.22
N ALA A 372 -24.48 -10.50 -23.42
CA ALA A 372 -23.53 -11.01 -24.39
C ALA A 372 -23.11 -12.45 -24.06
N TYR A 373 -22.82 -12.76 -22.79
CA TYR A 373 -22.54 -14.14 -22.36
C TYR A 373 -23.72 -15.09 -22.62
N GLN A 374 -24.95 -14.65 -22.33
CA GLN A 374 -26.15 -15.44 -22.63
C GLN A 374 -26.38 -15.64 -24.14
N GLN A 375 -26.04 -14.65 -24.97
CA GLN A 375 -26.09 -14.80 -26.44
C GLN A 375 -25.05 -15.80 -26.96
N VAL A 376 -23.83 -15.78 -26.42
CA VAL A 376 -22.79 -16.76 -26.78
C VAL A 376 -23.19 -18.17 -26.35
N GLU A 377 -23.80 -18.32 -25.17
CA GLU A 377 -24.28 -19.60 -24.65
C GLU A 377 -25.45 -20.16 -25.48
N THR A 378 -26.39 -19.29 -25.88
CA THR A 378 -27.51 -19.69 -26.78
C THR A 378 -27.03 -20.02 -28.19
N LEU A 379 -26.07 -19.28 -28.75
CA LEU A 379 -25.45 -19.61 -30.04
C LEU A 379 -24.64 -20.92 -29.99
N SER A 380 -24.07 -21.29 -28.84
CA SER A 380 -23.43 -22.59 -28.63
C SER A 380 -24.44 -23.75 -28.63
N THR A 381 -25.67 -23.53 -28.16
CA THR A 381 -26.73 -24.56 -28.11
C THR A 381 -27.46 -24.81 -29.45
N PHE A 382 -27.39 -23.89 -30.42
CA PHE A 382 -28.04 -24.03 -31.74
C PHE A 382 -27.13 -24.56 -32.86
N ALA A 383 -25.89 -24.93 -32.56
CA ALA A 383 -25.03 -25.64 -33.52
C ALA A 383 -25.48 -27.11 -33.68
N THR A 384 -26.28 -27.37 -34.71
CA THR A 384 -26.61 -28.72 -35.22
C THR A 384 -25.34 -29.50 -35.64
N PRO A 385 -25.41 -30.84 -35.73
CA PRO A 385 -24.28 -31.73 -35.49
C PRO A 385 -23.23 -31.63 -36.58
N ARG A 386 -21.95 -31.53 -36.18
CA ARG A 386 -20.83 -31.93 -37.05
C ARG A 386 -21.07 -33.35 -37.50
N THR A 387 -21.35 -33.53 -38.79
CA THR A 387 -21.36 -34.80 -39.49
C THR A 387 -20.05 -35.51 -39.20
N ARG A 388 -20.07 -36.46 -38.26
CA ARG A 388 -18.94 -37.37 -38.03
C ARG A 388 -18.99 -38.34 -39.21
N MET A 389 -18.23 -38.02 -40.26
CA MET A 389 -18.01 -38.92 -41.38
C MET A 389 -17.54 -40.26 -40.80
N LYS A 390 -18.32 -41.34 -40.99
CA LYS A 390 -17.91 -42.67 -40.53
C LYS A 390 -16.71 -43.07 -41.36
N ILE A 391 -15.69 -43.66 -40.73
CA ILE A 391 -14.46 -44.17 -41.37
C ILE A 391 -14.74 -45.05 -42.61
N ASN A 392 -15.91 -45.71 -42.66
CA ASN A 392 -16.31 -46.53 -43.81
C ASN A 392 -16.69 -45.72 -45.07
N ASP A 393 -17.04 -44.44 -44.94
CA ASP A 393 -17.34 -43.57 -46.09
C ASP A 393 -16.07 -42.92 -46.66
N ALA A 394 -15.00 -42.78 -45.85
CA ALA A 394 -13.68 -42.36 -46.32
C ALA A 394 -12.99 -43.46 -47.16
N GLN A 395 -13.23 -44.74 -46.86
CA GLN A 395 -12.63 -45.87 -47.59
C GLN A 395 -13.23 -46.12 -48.99
N LYS A 396 -14.45 -45.62 -49.27
CA LYS A 396 -15.05 -45.70 -50.62
C LYS A 396 -14.53 -44.63 -51.59
N ILE A 397 -13.99 -43.53 -51.07
CA ILE A 397 -13.46 -42.44 -51.88
C ILE A 397 -12.00 -42.75 -52.30
N ASP A 398 -11.23 -43.44 -51.45
CA ASP A 398 -9.85 -43.86 -51.75
C ASP A 398 -9.78 -45.04 -52.74
N SER A 399 -10.80 -45.90 -52.81
CA SER A 399 -10.85 -46.98 -53.82
C SER A 399 -11.21 -46.49 -55.23
N ALA A 400 -11.64 -45.23 -55.38
CA ALA A 400 -11.95 -44.62 -56.68
C ALA A 400 -10.73 -43.95 -57.34
N TYR A 401 -9.60 -43.83 -56.62
CA TYR A 401 -8.39 -43.16 -57.10
C TYR A 401 -7.15 -44.08 -57.19
N ASN A 402 -7.28 -45.38 -56.99
CA ASN A 402 -6.20 -46.34 -57.19
C ASN A 402 -6.58 -47.48 -58.17
N HIS A 403 -6.41 -47.14 -59.45
CA HIS A 403 -5.86 -47.96 -60.55
C HIS A 403 -6.65 -49.11 -61.18
N PRO A 404 -6.33 -49.45 -62.47
CA PRO A 404 -5.28 -48.88 -63.34
C PRO A 404 -5.71 -47.67 -64.16
#